data_AF-A0A0K6FYE1-F1
#
_entry.id   AF-A0A0K6FYE1-F1
#
_cell.length_a   1.000
_cell.length_b   1.000
_cell.length_c   1.000
_cell.angle_alpha   90.00
_cell.angle_beta   90.00
_cell.angle_gamma   90.00
#
_symmetry.space_group_name_H-M   'P 1'
#
loop_
_entity.id
_entity.type
_entity.pdbx_description
1 polymer ?
#
loop_
_entity_poly.entity_id
_entity_poly.type
_entity_poly.pdbx_seq_one_letter_code
_entity_poly.pdbx_strand_id
1 'polypeptide(L)'
;MVDERMSARTARLGRPSISFTNSASFHEDYSGWAFRWKLDNYPVSNIASTPNGRKLSWLFRRPIPIIVSNLSRLLTFPPFSAIPYTLSYWSKFNGYPSDQLDIIKSLVTSPHVVYSTLTMAHDEMQTIGSLGSASSTVQATCERERSCIYACFAAKDEWVGDEVSSVRAMLDEHRVVVRNDDVPHAFCIGHSTPVAETCSEWIKEILTG
;
A
#
# COMPACT_ATOMS: atom_id res chain seq x y z
N MET A 1 -0.73 54.05 17.73
CA MET A 1 0.29 54.57 16.80
C MET A 1 1.63 54.17 17.38
N VAL A 2 2.22 53.02 16.98
CA VAL A 2 3.06 52.85 15.75
C VAL A 2 4.28 53.79 15.89
N ASP A 3 5.55 53.39 15.92
CA ASP A 3 6.25 52.19 15.46
C ASP A 3 7.70 52.13 16.02
N GLU A 4 8.39 51.02 15.71
CA GLU A 4 9.81 50.91 15.36
C GLU A 4 10.93 51.24 16.37
N ARG A 5 11.59 50.18 16.85
CA ARG A 5 13.07 50.18 16.95
C ARG A 5 13.67 48.90 16.38
N MET A 6 14.29 49.10 15.23
CA MET A 6 15.22 48.20 14.55
C MET A 6 16.54 47.99 15.31
N SER A 7 17.04 46.75 15.23
CA SER A 7 18.41 46.38 14.79
C SER A 7 19.60 46.63 15.74
N ALA A 8 20.62 45.77 15.86
CA ALA A 8 20.83 44.36 15.53
C ALA A 8 22.07 43.89 16.31
N ARG A 9 22.08 42.61 16.70
CA ARG A 9 23.22 41.95 17.36
C ARG A 9 23.98 41.07 16.35
N THR A 10 25.28 41.34 16.29
CA THR A 10 26.40 40.40 16.23
C THR A 10 26.31 39.13 15.37
N ALA A 11 27.14 39.14 14.32
CA ALA A 11 27.53 37.99 13.52
C ALA A 11 28.18 36.86 14.36
N ARG A 12 27.86 35.61 14.02
CA ARG A 12 28.68 34.44 14.36
C ARG A 12 28.67 33.45 13.19
N LEU A 13 29.86 33.00 12.84
CA LEU A 13 30.23 32.23 11.66
C LEU A 13 29.68 30.79 11.67
N GLY A 14 29.04 30.41 10.56
CA GLY A 14 29.36 29.21 9.76
C GLY A 14 29.21 27.81 10.36
N ARG A 15 28.04 27.19 10.17
CA ARG A 15 27.89 25.76 9.87
C ARG A 15 26.80 25.60 8.80
N PRO A 16 26.99 24.83 7.71
CA PRO A 16 25.93 24.60 6.75
C PRO A 16 24.92 23.62 7.34
N SER A 17 23.74 24.11 7.73
CA SER A 17 22.54 23.31 7.92
C SER A 17 21.94 23.05 6.55
N ILE A 18 21.97 21.80 6.08
CA ILE A 18 21.17 21.38 4.93
C ILE A 18 19.73 21.22 5.43
N SER A 19 18.93 22.28 5.27
CA SER A 19 17.48 22.21 5.37
C SER A 19 16.92 21.88 3.99
N PHE A 20 16.35 20.70 3.82
CA PHE A 20 15.52 20.38 2.66
C PHE A 20 14.15 21.06 2.82
N THR A 21 14.05 22.30 2.35
CA THR A 21 12.75 22.91 2.01
C THR A 21 12.46 22.58 0.55
N ASN A 22 11.71 21.51 0.31
CA ASN A 22 11.14 21.26 -1.02
C ASN A 22 9.84 22.07 -1.16
N SER A 23 9.99 23.35 -1.47
CA SER A 23 8.96 24.13 -2.15
C SER A 23 9.18 23.98 -3.65
N ALA A 24 8.63 22.90 -4.21
CA ALA A 24 8.46 22.78 -5.66
C ALA A 24 7.03 23.24 -5.97
N SER A 25 6.90 24.52 -6.32
CA SER A 25 5.75 25.06 -7.03
C SER A 25 5.66 24.38 -8.39
N PHE A 26 4.79 23.38 -8.51
CA PHE A 26 4.44 22.76 -9.77
C PHE A 26 3.22 23.48 -10.33
N HIS A 27 3.39 24.06 -11.51
CA HIS A 27 2.38 24.79 -12.26
C HIS A 27 1.12 23.92 -12.44
N GLU A 28 -0.04 24.44 -12.02
CA GLU A 28 -1.36 23.90 -12.29
C GLU A 28 -1.62 23.98 -13.80
N ASP A 29 -1.75 22.83 -14.48
CA ASP A 29 -2.44 22.68 -15.77
C ASP A 29 -2.63 21.19 -16.14
N TYR A 30 -3.25 20.41 -15.24
CA TYR A 30 -3.84 19.11 -15.58
C TYR A 30 -5.20 18.97 -14.90
N SER A 31 -6.18 19.70 -15.43
CA SER A 31 -7.60 19.46 -15.22
C SER A 31 -8.05 18.29 -16.10
N GLY A 32 -8.24 17.14 -15.47
CA GLY A 32 -8.87 15.97 -16.09
C GLY A 32 -8.10 14.68 -15.85
N TRP A 33 -8.68 13.79 -15.04
CA TRP A 33 -8.24 12.41 -14.82
C TRP A 33 -6.98 12.22 -13.98
N ALA A 34 -6.99 12.78 -12.77
CA ALA A 34 -6.17 12.22 -11.70
C ALA A 34 -6.76 10.84 -11.32
N PHE A 35 -6.27 9.76 -11.94
CA PHE A 35 -6.34 8.41 -11.38
C PHE A 35 -5.53 8.40 -10.08
N ARG A 36 -6.18 8.91 -9.03
CA ARG A 36 -5.65 8.94 -7.68
C ARG A 36 -5.82 7.56 -7.09
N TRP A 37 -4.90 6.66 -7.44
CA TRP A 37 -4.59 5.48 -6.63
C TRP A 37 -4.02 5.93 -5.29
N LYS A 38 -4.89 6.47 -4.44
CA LYS A 38 -4.61 6.54 -3.03
C LYS A 38 -4.85 5.14 -2.51
N LEU A 39 -3.79 4.46 -2.10
CA LEU A 39 -3.83 3.17 -1.40
C LEU A 39 -4.67 3.20 -0.10
N ASP A 40 -5.37 4.30 0.22
CA ASP A 40 -6.19 4.50 1.41
C ASP A 40 -7.69 4.19 1.21
N ASN A 41 -8.14 3.87 -0.01
CA ASN A 41 -9.58 3.63 -0.31
C ASN A 41 -9.82 2.21 -0.85
N TYR A 42 -9.26 1.20 -0.20
CA TYR A 42 -9.59 -0.18 -0.52
C TYR A 42 -10.90 -0.61 0.17
N PRO A 43 -11.70 -1.48 -0.45
CA PRO A 43 -12.77 -2.22 0.23
C PRO A 43 -12.26 -3.27 1.23
N VAL A 44 -10.95 -3.26 1.50
CA VAL A 44 -10.33 -4.18 2.46
C VAL A 44 -10.49 -3.56 3.84
N SER A 45 -11.59 -3.88 4.52
CA SER A 45 -11.77 -3.55 5.92
C SER A 45 -11.34 -4.68 6.84
N ASN A 46 -11.01 -4.31 8.07
CA ASN A 46 -10.67 -5.25 9.15
C ASN A 46 -9.55 -6.24 8.78
N ILE A 47 -8.46 -5.77 8.16
CA ILE A 47 -7.33 -6.64 7.76
C ILE A 47 -6.86 -7.50 8.94
N ALA A 48 -6.84 -6.95 10.16
CA ALA A 48 -6.48 -7.69 11.37
C ALA A 48 -7.35 -8.92 11.65
N SER A 49 -8.61 -8.92 11.24
CA SER A 49 -9.55 -10.02 11.45
C SER A 49 -9.45 -11.12 10.40
N THR A 50 -8.72 -10.91 9.29
CA THR A 50 -8.58 -11.88 8.20
C THR A 50 -7.72 -13.09 8.59
N PRO A 51 -7.76 -14.22 7.86
CA PRO A 51 -6.93 -15.38 8.14
C PRO A 51 -5.43 -15.05 8.27
N ASN A 52 -4.87 -14.26 7.34
CA ASN A 52 -3.47 -13.86 7.40
C ASN A 52 -3.22 -12.74 8.39
N GLY A 53 -4.16 -11.80 8.54
CA GLY A 53 -4.13 -10.79 9.60
C GLY A 53 -3.94 -11.41 10.97
N ARG A 54 -4.75 -12.41 11.34
CA ARG A 54 -4.66 -13.10 12.64
C ARG A 54 -3.35 -13.88 12.79
N LYS A 55 -2.91 -14.60 11.75
CA LYS A 55 -1.67 -15.40 11.77
C LYS A 55 -0.42 -14.54 11.91
N LEU A 56 -0.39 -13.35 11.31
CA LEU A 56 0.81 -12.51 11.20
C LEU A 56 0.80 -11.30 12.15
N SER A 57 -0.32 -10.97 12.78
CA SER A 57 -0.44 -9.82 13.69
C SER A 57 0.63 -9.74 14.78
N TRP A 58 1.10 -10.89 15.28
CA TRP A 58 2.14 -10.92 16.31
C TRP A 58 3.51 -10.46 15.79
N LEU A 59 3.80 -10.66 14.50
CA LEU A 59 5.08 -10.29 13.87
C LEU A 59 5.25 -8.77 13.79
N PHE A 60 4.13 -8.05 13.67
CA PHE A 60 4.12 -6.59 13.50
C PHE A 60 4.14 -5.84 14.84
N ARG A 61 3.94 -6.55 15.97
CA ARG A 61 3.92 -5.94 17.31
C ARG A 61 5.33 -5.78 17.87
N ARG A 62 5.60 -4.64 18.50
CA ARG A 62 6.85 -4.43 19.25
C ARG A 62 7.03 -5.53 20.32
N PRO A 63 8.27 -6.02 20.55
CA PRO A 63 9.54 -5.58 19.97
C PRO A 63 9.93 -6.28 18.65
N ILE A 64 9.07 -7.12 18.07
CA ILE A 64 9.43 -8.02 16.97
C ILE A 64 9.95 -7.29 15.72
N PRO A 65 9.36 -6.19 15.22
CA PRO A 65 9.90 -5.45 14.09
C PRO A 65 11.35 -4.97 14.26
N ILE A 66 11.75 -4.66 15.50
CA ILE A 66 13.12 -4.22 15.84
C ILE A 66 14.08 -5.42 15.77
N ILE A 67 13.64 -6.58 16.25
CA ILE A 67 14.44 -7.80 16.21
C ILE A 67 14.64 -8.23 14.75
N VAL A 68 13.56 -8.31 13.99
CA VAL A 68 13.59 -8.75 12.58
C VAL A 68 14.40 -7.78 11.71
N SER A 69 14.26 -6.46 11.92
CA SER A 69 15.07 -5.49 11.18
C SER A 69 16.56 -5.61 11.50
N ASN A 70 16.95 -5.84 12.75
CA ASN A 70 18.35 -6.08 13.07
C ASN A 70 18.86 -7.40 12.49
N LEU A 71 18.05 -8.47 12.51
CA LEU A 71 18.39 -9.75 11.88
C LEU A 71 18.58 -9.63 10.36
N SER A 72 17.87 -8.72 9.70
CA SER A 72 18.07 -8.48 8.26
C SER A 72 19.49 -8.05 7.91
N ARG A 73 20.22 -7.39 8.83
CA ARG A 73 21.64 -7.08 8.64
C ARG A 73 22.50 -8.32 8.53
N LEU A 74 22.14 -9.40 9.21
CA LEU A 74 22.91 -10.64 9.13
C LEU A 74 22.87 -11.23 7.72
N LEU A 75 21.78 -11.00 6.98
CA LEU A 75 21.63 -11.45 5.58
C LEU A 75 22.59 -10.77 4.60
N THR A 76 23.39 -9.78 5.02
CA THR A 76 24.47 -9.22 4.18
C THR A 76 25.84 -9.81 4.49
N PHE A 77 26.00 -10.52 5.61
CA PHE A 77 27.26 -11.11 6.04
C PHE A 77 27.34 -12.61 5.72
N PRO A 78 28.50 -13.14 5.32
CA PRO A 78 28.67 -14.58 5.11
C PRO A 78 28.56 -15.34 6.44
N PRO A 79 27.97 -16.55 6.46
CA PRO A 79 27.44 -17.31 5.32
C PRO A 79 26.00 -16.93 4.92
N PHE A 80 25.33 -16.10 5.72
CA PHE A 80 23.92 -15.76 5.57
C PHE A 80 23.60 -14.95 4.31
N SER A 81 24.60 -14.31 3.70
CA SER A 81 24.48 -13.61 2.42
C SER A 81 24.03 -14.50 1.25
N ALA A 82 24.14 -15.83 1.38
CA ALA A 82 23.61 -16.76 0.40
C ALA A 82 22.09 -16.98 0.51
N ILE A 83 21.48 -16.73 1.68
CA ILE A 83 20.06 -17.02 1.94
C ILE A 83 19.14 -16.29 0.96
N PRO A 84 19.29 -14.98 0.68
CA PRO A 84 18.41 -14.31 -0.27
C PRO A 84 18.51 -14.87 -1.70
N TYR A 85 19.64 -15.48 -2.08
CA TYR A 85 19.80 -16.16 -3.37
C TYR A 85 19.06 -17.50 -3.43
N THR A 86 18.72 -18.08 -2.29
CA THR A 86 17.90 -19.29 -2.24
C THR A 86 16.40 -19.03 -2.48
N LEU A 87 15.97 -17.76 -2.52
CA LEU A 87 14.57 -17.38 -2.70
C LEU A 87 13.95 -17.99 -3.95
N SER A 88 14.66 -18.04 -5.08
CA SER A 88 14.14 -18.64 -6.32
C SER A 88 13.76 -20.11 -6.18
N TYR A 89 14.41 -20.85 -5.26
CA TYR A 89 14.13 -22.27 -5.03
C TYR A 89 12.95 -22.50 -4.09
N TRP A 90 12.43 -21.46 -3.44
CA TRP A 90 11.24 -21.57 -2.63
C TRP A 90 9.99 -21.65 -3.52
N SER A 91 9.10 -22.59 -3.21
CA SER A 91 7.90 -22.87 -4.03
C SER A 91 7.03 -21.64 -4.28
N LYS A 92 7.02 -20.67 -3.36
CA LYS A 92 6.28 -19.40 -3.49
C LYS A 92 6.89 -18.41 -4.48
N PHE A 93 8.19 -18.51 -4.74
CA PHE A 93 8.97 -17.57 -5.55
C PHE A 93 9.50 -18.19 -6.84
N ASN A 94 9.30 -19.49 -7.06
CA ASN A 94 9.76 -20.24 -8.22
C ASN A 94 9.26 -19.69 -9.58
N GLY A 95 8.21 -18.87 -9.59
CA GLY A 95 7.68 -18.22 -10.78
C GLY A 95 8.01 -16.73 -10.93
N TYR A 96 8.79 -16.14 -10.01
CA TYR A 96 9.05 -14.70 -10.04
C TYR A 96 10.15 -14.35 -11.05
N PRO A 97 10.01 -13.27 -11.82
CA PRO A 97 11.08 -12.74 -12.66
C PRO A 97 12.34 -12.41 -11.83
N SER A 98 13.52 -12.61 -12.42
CA SER A 98 14.81 -12.35 -11.76
C SER A 98 14.90 -10.94 -11.17
N ASP A 99 14.43 -9.95 -11.93
CA ASP A 99 14.52 -8.53 -11.54
C ASP A 99 13.67 -8.24 -10.30
N GLN A 100 12.50 -8.89 -10.18
CA GLN A 100 11.65 -8.78 -8.99
C GLN A 100 12.29 -9.47 -7.78
N LEU A 101 12.93 -10.62 -7.98
CA LEU A 101 13.68 -11.29 -6.93
C LEU A 101 14.84 -10.43 -6.42
N ASP A 102 15.55 -9.73 -7.30
CA ASP A 102 16.65 -8.85 -6.89
C ASP A 102 16.16 -7.64 -6.09
N ILE A 103 15.00 -7.08 -6.45
CA ILE A 103 14.33 -6.07 -5.63
C ILE A 103 13.98 -6.64 -4.26
N ILE A 104 13.35 -7.82 -4.19
CA ILE A 104 13.01 -8.46 -2.91
C ILE A 104 14.26 -8.67 -2.06
N LYS A 105 15.35 -9.18 -2.65
CA LYS A 105 16.64 -9.35 -1.96
C LYS A 105 17.14 -8.01 -1.39
N SER A 106 17.11 -6.94 -2.17
CA SER A 106 17.50 -5.59 -1.73
C SER A 106 16.60 -5.07 -0.60
N LEU A 107 15.31 -5.36 -0.62
CA LEU A 107 14.35 -4.92 0.41
C LEU A 107 14.54 -5.70 1.70
N VAL A 108 14.65 -7.04 1.64
CA VAL A 108 14.78 -7.90 2.84
C VAL A 108 16.15 -7.82 3.51
N THR A 109 17.17 -7.29 2.82
CA THR A 109 18.50 -7.04 3.39
C THR A 109 18.64 -5.64 3.99
N SER A 110 17.64 -4.76 3.79
CA SER A 110 17.65 -3.40 4.32
C SER A 110 16.87 -3.33 5.66
N PRO A 111 17.55 -3.07 6.79
CA PRO A 111 16.89 -2.98 8.10
C PRO A 111 15.84 -1.90 8.18
N HIS A 112 16.08 -0.77 7.52
CA HIS A 112 15.15 0.36 7.51
C HIS A 112 13.87 -0.01 6.76
N VAL A 113 14.00 -0.66 5.60
CA VAL A 113 12.85 -1.14 4.83
C VAL A 113 12.06 -2.16 5.63
N VAL A 114 12.73 -3.18 6.17
CA VAL A 114 12.09 -4.22 6.98
C VAL A 114 11.34 -3.62 8.18
N TYR A 115 11.98 -2.72 8.92
CA TYR A 115 11.34 -2.05 10.06
C TYR A 115 10.13 -1.21 9.64
N SER A 116 10.27 -0.39 8.60
CA SER A 116 9.20 0.45 8.08
C SER A 116 8.03 -0.39 7.57
N THR A 117 8.27 -1.45 6.79
CA THR A 117 7.22 -2.34 6.28
C THR A 117 6.46 -3.01 7.41
N LEU A 118 7.16 -3.57 8.41
CA LEU A 118 6.49 -4.23 9.54
C LEU A 118 5.70 -3.25 10.42
N THR A 119 6.20 -2.03 10.59
CA THR A 119 5.50 -0.98 11.36
C THR A 119 4.29 -0.46 10.59
N MET A 120 4.41 -0.21 9.28
CA MET A 120 3.29 0.20 8.44
C MET A 120 2.20 -0.88 8.39
N ALA A 121 2.58 -2.15 8.27
CA ALA A 121 1.62 -3.26 8.32
C ALA A 121 0.88 -3.31 9.68
N HIS A 122 1.57 -3.00 10.79
CA HIS A 122 0.91 -2.87 12.10
C HIS A 122 -0.10 -1.72 12.10
N ASP A 123 0.33 -0.53 11.69
CA ASP A 123 -0.47 0.68 11.70
C ASP A 123 -1.69 0.54 10.78
N GLU A 124 -1.52 -0.08 9.61
CA GLU A 124 -2.57 -0.43 8.68
C GLU A 124 -3.60 -1.36 9.33
N MET A 125 -3.15 -2.44 9.98
CA MET A 125 -4.04 -3.36 10.69
C MET A 125 -4.80 -2.72 11.87
N GLN A 126 -4.27 -1.64 12.47
CA GLN A 126 -4.95 -0.89 13.54
C GLN A 126 -5.89 0.19 12.98
N THR A 127 -5.53 0.81 11.86
CA THR A 127 -6.21 2.00 11.32
C THR A 127 -7.31 1.61 10.35
N ILE A 128 -7.08 0.58 9.52
CA ILE A 128 -8.07 0.10 8.55
C ILE A 128 -9.09 -0.80 9.26
N GLY A 129 -10.11 -0.14 9.83
CA GLY A 129 -11.26 -0.75 10.49
C GLY A 129 -12.39 -1.11 9.53
N SER A 130 -13.61 -1.25 10.05
CA SER A 130 -14.79 -1.64 9.27
C SER A 130 -15.20 -0.56 8.25
N LEU A 131 -15.73 -0.98 7.10
CA LEU A 131 -16.35 -0.07 6.10
C LEU A 131 -17.42 0.84 6.73
N GLY A 132 -18.16 0.37 7.73
CA GLY A 132 -19.14 1.17 8.48
C GLY A 132 -18.55 2.19 9.45
N SER A 133 -17.24 2.13 9.71
CA SER A 133 -16.46 3.11 10.49
C SER A 133 -15.74 4.12 9.58
N ALA A 134 -15.89 4.02 8.26
CA ALA A 134 -15.26 4.93 7.34
C ALA A 134 -15.67 6.38 7.64
N SER A 135 -14.71 7.31 7.58
CA SER A 135 -14.99 8.74 7.74
C SER A 135 -16.15 9.15 6.83
N SER A 136 -17.04 10.02 7.31
CA SER A 136 -18.19 10.54 6.55
C SER A 136 -17.81 11.06 5.16
N THR A 137 -16.55 11.47 4.98
CA THR A 137 -15.99 11.90 3.69
C THR A 137 -15.80 10.76 2.70
N VAL A 138 -15.37 9.57 3.14
CA VAL A 138 -15.17 8.39 2.28
C VAL A 138 -16.52 7.88 1.80
N GLN A 139 -17.48 7.75 2.72
CA GLN A 139 -18.84 7.35 2.37
C GLN A 139 -19.48 8.34 1.39
N ALA A 140 -19.40 9.65 1.66
CA ALA A 140 -19.93 10.68 0.75
C ALA A 140 -19.25 10.66 -0.63
N THR A 141 -17.95 10.33 -0.70
CA THR A 141 -17.24 10.19 -1.97
C THR A 141 -17.69 8.95 -2.73
N CYS A 142 -17.84 7.81 -2.05
CA CYS A 142 -18.37 6.59 -2.64
C CYS A 142 -19.81 6.77 -3.15
N GLU A 143 -20.64 7.51 -2.42
CA GLU A 143 -22.00 7.83 -2.87
C GLU A 143 -21.99 8.75 -4.09
N ARG A 144 -21.15 9.80 -4.10
CA ARG A 144 -21.06 10.75 -5.22
C ARG A 144 -20.51 10.12 -6.50
N GLU A 145 -19.49 9.28 -6.37
CA GLU A 145 -18.76 8.69 -7.51
C GLU A 145 -19.14 7.23 -7.76
N ARG A 146 -20.28 6.76 -7.23
CA ARG A 146 -20.71 5.34 -7.28
C ARG A 146 -20.71 4.79 -8.70
N SER A 147 -21.08 5.60 -9.69
CA SER A 147 -21.10 5.23 -11.12
C SER A 147 -19.72 5.04 -11.76
N CYS A 148 -18.64 5.40 -11.07
CA CYS A 148 -17.27 5.31 -11.55
C CYS A 148 -16.44 4.28 -10.74
N ILE A 149 -17.04 3.66 -9.72
CA ILE A 149 -16.36 2.72 -8.82
C ILE A 149 -16.74 1.30 -9.21
N TYR A 150 -15.71 0.48 -9.46
CA TYR A 150 -15.82 -0.97 -9.66
C TYR A 150 -14.95 -1.67 -8.63
N ALA A 151 -15.37 -2.86 -8.21
CA ALA A 151 -14.63 -3.67 -7.26
C ALA A 151 -14.40 -5.08 -7.83
N CYS A 152 -13.14 -5.53 -7.79
CA CYS A 152 -12.73 -6.88 -8.14
C CYS A 152 -12.29 -7.61 -6.87
N PHE A 153 -12.88 -8.76 -6.58
CA PHE A 153 -12.47 -9.64 -5.48
C PHE A 153 -12.04 -10.99 -6.02
N ALA A 154 -11.04 -11.61 -5.39
CA ALA A 154 -10.78 -13.03 -5.58
C ALA A 154 -11.78 -13.84 -4.75
N ALA A 155 -12.23 -14.99 -5.26
CA ALA A 155 -13.12 -15.90 -4.55
C ALA A 155 -12.46 -16.47 -3.28
N LYS A 156 -11.13 -16.55 -3.26
CA LYS A 156 -10.33 -16.97 -2.11
C LYS A 156 -9.21 -15.97 -1.89
N ASP A 157 -9.42 -15.03 -0.98
CA ASP A 157 -8.39 -14.11 -0.50
C ASP A 157 -8.25 -14.27 1.03
N GLU A 158 -7.01 -14.47 1.50
CA GLU A 158 -6.73 -14.60 2.93
C GLU A 158 -6.42 -13.24 3.60
N TRP A 159 -6.37 -12.16 2.82
CA TRP A 159 -6.10 -10.78 3.24
C TRP A 159 -7.32 -9.86 3.15
N VAL A 160 -8.40 -10.32 2.51
CA VAL A 160 -9.69 -9.62 2.46
C VAL A 160 -10.74 -10.49 3.15
N GLY A 161 -11.45 -9.90 4.12
CA GLY A 161 -12.51 -10.60 4.86
C GLY A 161 -13.82 -10.75 4.05
N ASP A 162 -14.91 -11.07 4.74
CA ASP A 162 -16.25 -11.23 4.16
C ASP A 162 -16.94 -9.90 3.79
N GLU A 163 -16.18 -8.97 3.19
CA GLU A 163 -16.62 -7.60 2.92
C GLU A 163 -17.30 -7.44 1.56
N VAL A 164 -17.28 -8.50 0.73
CA VAL A 164 -17.93 -8.53 -0.59
C VAL A 164 -19.42 -8.18 -0.47
N SER A 165 -20.11 -8.69 0.57
CA SER A 165 -21.53 -8.41 0.81
C SER A 165 -21.77 -6.94 1.15
N SER A 166 -20.91 -6.35 1.99
CA SER A 166 -20.96 -4.93 2.36
C SER A 166 -20.74 -4.04 1.13
N VAL A 167 -19.77 -4.39 0.29
CA VAL A 167 -19.42 -3.64 -0.92
C VAL A 167 -20.50 -3.78 -1.99
N ARG A 168 -21.13 -4.95 -2.12
CA ARG A 168 -22.33 -5.15 -2.97
C ARG A 168 -23.56 -4.39 -2.49
N ALA A 169 -23.65 -4.06 -1.20
CA ALA A 169 -24.71 -3.19 -0.71
C ALA A 169 -24.41 -1.71 -1.01
N MET A 170 -23.12 -1.32 -0.95
CA MET A 170 -22.66 0.05 -1.23
C MET A 170 -22.56 0.38 -2.72
N LEU A 171 -22.27 -0.60 -3.57
CA LEU A 171 -22.17 -0.49 -5.02
C LEU A 171 -23.33 -1.25 -5.66
N ASP A 172 -23.54 -1.06 -6.96
CA ASP A 172 -24.52 -1.87 -7.68
C ASP A 172 -23.94 -3.27 -7.96
N GLU A 173 -24.79 -4.29 -7.97
CA GLU A 173 -24.34 -5.69 -8.11
C GLU A 173 -23.48 -5.94 -9.36
N HIS A 174 -23.82 -5.30 -10.48
CA HIS A 174 -23.07 -5.40 -11.73
C HIS A 174 -21.65 -4.80 -11.68
N ARG A 175 -21.35 -3.97 -10.66
CA ARG A 175 -20.04 -3.29 -10.48
C ARG A 175 -19.10 -4.05 -9.55
N VAL A 176 -19.57 -5.15 -8.97
CA VAL A 176 -18.79 -5.98 -8.05
C VAL A 176 -18.57 -7.36 -8.67
N VAL A 177 -17.36 -7.60 -9.14
CA VAL A 177 -16.96 -8.88 -9.73
C VAL A 177 -16.21 -9.71 -8.70
N VAL A 178 -16.65 -10.95 -8.51
CA VAL A 178 -15.92 -11.97 -7.75
C VAL A 178 -15.35 -12.98 -8.73
N ARG A 179 -14.04 -13.02 -8.81
CA ARG A 179 -13.24 -13.85 -9.71
C ARG A 179 -13.03 -15.24 -9.12
N ASN A 180 -13.44 -16.26 -9.86
CA ASN A 180 -13.27 -17.67 -9.47
C ASN A 180 -12.03 -18.32 -10.08
N ASP A 181 -11.38 -17.66 -11.04
CA ASP A 181 -10.01 -17.98 -11.41
C ASP A 181 -9.12 -17.70 -10.20
N ASP A 182 -8.15 -18.59 -9.92
CA ASP A 182 -7.29 -18.65 -8.72
C ASP A 182 -6.31 -17.45 -8.63
N VAL A 183 -6.84 -16.24 -8.77
CA VAL A 183 -6.11 -14.98 -8.79
C VAL A 183 -5.62 -14.70 -7.38
N PRO A 184 -4.29 -14.66 -7.17
CA PRO A 184 -3.75 -14.41 -5.84
C PRO A 184 -3.98 -12.95 -5.45
N HIS A 185 -3.99 -12.67 -4.15
CA HIS A 185 -4.00 -11.30 -3.62
C HIS A 185 -2.93 -10.41 -4.27
N ALA A 186 -1.73 -10.96 -4.47
CA ALA A 186 -0.63 -10.32 -5.18
C ALA A 186 -0.72 -10.51 -6.71
N PHE A 187 -1.90 -10.29 -7.30
CA PHE A 187 -2.17 -10.53 -8.72
C PHE A 187 -1.22 -9.76 -9.63
N CYS A 188 -0.73 -8.58 -9.21
CA CYS A 188 0.21 -7.76 -9.97
C CYS A 188 1.52 -8.49 -10.36
N ILE A 189 1.85 -9.59 -9.69
CA ILE A 189 3.11 -10.31 -9.89
C ILE A 189 3.05 -11.29 -11.07
N GLY A 190 1.89 -11.90 -11.33
CA GLY A 190 1.75 -12.93 -12.37
C GLY A 190 0.36 -13.10 -12.99
N HIS A 191 -0.62 -12.33 -12.52
CA HIS A 191 -2.01 -12.32 -12.98
C HIS A 191 -2.47 -10.89 -13.31
N SER A 192 -1.54 -10.02 -13.72
CA SER A 192 -1.84 -8.62 -14.04
C SER A 192 -2.67 -8.49 -15.32
N THR A 193 -2.40 -9.31 -16.36
CA THR A 193 -3.11 -9.23 -17.65
C THR A 193 -4.61 -9.51 -17.53
N PRO A 194 -5.08 -10.62 -16.91
CA PRO A 194 -6.52 -10.90 -16.80
C PRO A 194 -7.28 -9.84 -15.98
N VAL A 195 -6.63 -9.26 -14.98
CA VAL A 195 -7.22 -8.17 -14.18
C VAL A 195 -7.24 -6.86 -14.98
N ALA A 196 -6.18 -6.57 -15.74
CA ALA A 196 -6.11 -5.39 -16.61
C ALA A 196 -7.16 -5.44 -17.74
N GLU A 197 -7.42 -6.62 -18.32
CA GLU A 197 -8.48 -6.81 -19.31
C GLU A 197 -9.85 -6.44 -18.73
N THR A 198 -10.19 -6.93 -17.54
CA THR A 198 -11.42 -6.55 -16.83
C THR A 198 -11.49 -5.05 -16.54
N CYS A 199 -10.39 -4.45 -16.06
CA CYS A 199 -10.35 -3.00 -15.85
C CYS A 199 -10.56 -2.22 -17.16
N SER A 200 -10.08 -2.74 -18.30
CA SER A 200 -10.23 -2.09 -19.59
C SER A 200 -11.69 -2.04 -20.05
N GLU A 201 -12.49 -3.06 -19.71
CA GLU A 201 -13.92 -3.09 -20.00
C GLU A 201 -14.67 -2.04 -19.18
N TRP A 202 -14.37 -1.92 -17.90
CA TRP A 202 -14.96 -0.90 -17.02
C TRP A 202 -14.62 0.52 -17.45
N ILE A 203 -13.38 0.76 -17.86
CA ILE A 203 -12.97 2.08 -18.37
C ILE A 203 -13.77 2.42 -19.64
N LYS A 204 -13.95 1.46 -20.56
CA LYS A 204 -14.79 1.68 -21.75
C LYS A 204 -16.22 2.01 -21.35
N GLU A 205 -16.81 1.25 -20.42
CA GLU A 205 -18.17 1.50 -19.93
C GLU A 205 -18.31 2.92 -19.36
N ILE A 206 -17.38 3.36 -18.51
CA ILE A 206 -17.36 4.72 -17.94
C ILE A 206 -17.26 5.79 -19.03
N LEU A 207 -16.48 5.55 -20.09
CA LEU A 207 -16.28 6.53 -21.16
C LEU A 207 -17.41 6.55 -22.19
N THR A 208 -18.17 5.46 -22.32
CA THR A 208 -19.27 5.33 -23.30
C THR A 208 -20.66 5.57 -22.71
N GLY A 209 -20.80 5.55 -21.38
CA GLY A 209 -22.02 5.92 -20.65
C GLY A 209 -22.15 7.42 -20.46
#